data_AF-A0A5S4TBS0-F1
#
_entry.id   AF-A0A5S4TBS0-F1
#
_cell.length_a   1.000
_cell.length_b   1.000
_cell.length_c   1.000
_cell.angle_alpha   90.00
_cell.angle_beta   90.00
_cell.angle_gamma   90.00
#
_symmetry.space_group_name_H-M   'P 1'
#
loop_
_entity.id
_entity.type
_entity.pdbx_description
1 polymer ?
#
loop_
_entity_poly.entity_id
_entity_poly.type
_entity_poly.pdbx_seq_one_letter_code
_entity_poly.pdbx_strand_id
1 'polypeptide(L)'
;MTSYQNALKDLIVAINAHPSIIAYKEAKQQLSQLDQFEDQAYQMKRYQQEAELFQKIAKNQAAAVSSNKAKELEYHLNHQPVIDDYREKMQDASDLIQYITKRIEEQLNEELTNGKS
;
A
#
# COMPACT_ATOMS: atom_id res chain seq x y z
N MET A 1 -26.67 10.35 -20.59
CA MET A 1 -25.28 10.19 -20.11
C MET A 1 -24.37 10.42 -21.29
N THR A 2 -23.36 11.27 -21.16
CA THR A 2 -22.50 11.68 -22.29
C THR A 2 -21.65 10.51 -22.78
N SER A 3 -21.25 10.53 -24.06
CA SER A 3 -20.34 9.52 -24.66
C SER A 3 -19.09 9.27 -23.81
N TYR A 4 -18.52 10.35 -23.26
CA TYR A 4 -17.39 10.31 -22.33
C TYR A 4 -17.66 9.48 -21.05
N GLN A 5 -18.83 9.65 -20.43
CA GLN A 5 -19.18 8.90 -19.22
C GLN A 5 -19.31 7.40 -19.49
N ASN A 6 -19.81 7.02 -20.66
CA ASN A 6 -19.90 5.62 -21.08
C ASN A 6 -18.49 5.05 -21.33
N ALA A 7 -17.64 5.76 -22.07
CA ALA A 7 -16.26 5.34 -22.34
C ALA A 7 -15.43 5.21 -21.04
N LEU A 8 -15.59 6.13 -20.10
CA LEU A 8 -14.95 6.05 -18.79
C LEU A 8 -15.42 4.83 -18.01
N LYS A 9 -16.73 4.53 -18.05
CA LYS A 9 -17.28 3.35 -17.39
C LYS A 9 -16.71 2.07 -17.98
N ASP A 10 -16.62 1.97 -19.29
CA ASP A 10 -16.07 0.80 -19.98
C ASP A 10 -14.58 0.63 -19.67
N LEU A 11 -13.82 1.72 -19.63
CA LEU A 11 -12.42 1.72 -19.20
C LEU A 11 -12.27 1.22 -17.76
N ILE A 12 -13.09 1.71 -16.83
CA ILE A 12 -13.09 1.26 -15.44
C ILE A 12 -13.40 -0.24 -15.36
N VAL A 13 -14.35 -0.75 -16.15
CA VAL A 13 -14.66 -2.19 -16.21
C VAL A 13 -13.44 -2.98 -16.70
N ALA A 14 -12.79 -2.54 -17.77
CA ALA A 14 -11.60 -3.19 -18.31
C ALA A 14 -10.43 -3.20 -17.33
N ILE A 15 -10.17 -2.07 -16.65
CA ILE A 15 -9.15 -1.96 -15.61
C ILE A 15 -9.45 -2.93 -14.46
N ASN A 16 -10.71 -2.99 -14.01
CA ASN A 16 -11.10 -3.89 -12.93
C ASN A 16 -10.97 -5.38 -13.28
N ALA A 17 -11.02 -5.72 -14.56
CA ALA A 17 -10.81 -7.08 -15.06
C ALA A 17 -9.33 -7.41 -15.31
N HIS A 18 -8.41 -6.45 -15.21
CA HIS A 18 -6.99 -6.69 -15.44
C HIS A 18 -6.37 -7.54 -14.31
N PRO A 19 -5.53 -8.55 -14.63
CA PRO A 19 -4.96 -9.46 -13.64
C PRO A 19 -4.26 -8.76 -12.46
N SER A 20 -3.46 -7.71 -12.72
CA SER A 20 -2.79 -6.95 -11.66
C SER A 20 -3.74 -6.28 -10.67
N ILE A 21 -4.91 -5.81 -11.14
CA ILE A 21 -5.93 -5.19 -10.28
C ILE A 21 -6.68 -6.25 -9.47
N ILE A 22 -6.97 -7.40 -10.08
CA ILE A 22 -7.58 -8.54 -9.38
C ILE A 22 -6.64 -9.03 -8.27
N ALA A 23 -5.38 -9.29 -8.62
CA ALA A 23 -4.35 -9.74 -7.69
C ALA A 23 -4.17 -8.77 -6.51
N TYR A 24 -4.12 -7.46 -6.77
CA TYR A 24 -4.06 -6.43 -5.73
C TYR A 24 -5.27 -6.49 -4.78
N LYS A 25 -6.50 -6.63 -5.31
CA LYS A 25 -7.71 -6.73 -4.49
C LYS A 25 -7.74 -7.97 -3.62
N GLU A 26 -7.30 -9.11 -4.16
CA GLU A 26 -7.20 -10.37 -3.42
C GLU A 26 -6.18 -10.25 -2.29
N ALA A 27 -4.98 -9.72 -2.56
CA ALA A 27 -3.96 -9.49 -1.54
C ALA A 27 -4.45 -8.52 -0.46
N LYS A 28 -5.17 -7.46 -0.84
CA LYS A 28 -5.79 -6.52 0.10
C LYS A 28 -6.82 -7.23 0.99
N GLN A 29 -7.66 -8.09 0.43
CA GLN A 29 -8.66 -8.83 1.20
C GLN A 29 -8.00 -9.80 2.18
N GLN A 30 -6.93 -10.49 1.76
CA GLN A 30 -6.14 -11.34 2.65
C GLN A 30 -5.52 -10.54 3.79
N LEU A 31 -4.96 -9.36 3.50
CA LEU A 31 -4.42 -8.45 4.51
C LEU A 31 -5.50 -8.01 5.52
N SER A 32 -6.72 -7.77 5.04
CA SER A 32 -7.86 -7.30 5.85
C SER A 32 -8.38 -8.36 6.83
N GLN A 33 -8.07 -9.64 6.61
CA GLN A 33 -8.51 -10.75 7.46
C GLN A 33 -7.49 -11.10 8.56
N LEU A 34 -6.34 -10.43 8.59
CA LEU A 34 -5.32 -10.66 9.61
C LEU A 34 -5.54 -9.72 10.80
N ASP A 35 -6.53 -10.05 11.64
CA ASP A 35 -6.75 -9.42 12.97
C ASP A 35 -5.48 -9.48 13.86
N GLN A 36 -4.59 -10.44 13.59
CA GLN A 36 -3.33 -10.64 14.31
C GLN A 36 -2.34 -9.46 14.19
N PHE A 37 -2.45 -8.63 13.15
CA PHE A 37 -1.59 -7.46 12.98
C PHE A 37 -1.92 -6.33 13.94
N GLU A 38 -3.20 -6.17 14.27
CA GLU A 38 -3.65 -5.09 15.12
C GLU A 38 -3.13 -5.29 16.55
N ASP A 39 -3.19 -6.53 17.05
CA ASP A 39 -2.59 -6.93 18.32
C ASP A 39 -1.07 -6.75 18.34
N GLN A 40 -0.37 -7.15 17.28
CA GLN A 40 1.09 -7.00 17.18
C GLN A 40 1.50 -5.52 17.12
N ALA A 41 0.77 -4.68 16.38
CA ALA A 41 0.98 -3.24 16.31
C ALA A 41 0.70 -2.55 17.67
N TYR A 42 -0.34 -3.00 18.37
CA TYR A 42 -0.65 -2.53 19.71
C TYR A 42 0.47 -2.88 20.71
N GLN A 43 0.96 -4.12 20.69
CA GLN A 43 2.07 -4.55 21.55
C GLN A 43 3.38 -3.82 21.22
N MET A 44 3.67 -3.58 19.93
CA MET A 44 4.82 -2.77 19.51
C MET A 44 4.77 -1.38 20.12
N LYS A 45 3.61 -0.69 20.02
CA LYS A 45 3.42 0.65 20.60
C LYS A 45 3.57 0.65 22.11
N ARG A 46 3.11 -0.40 22.80
CA ARG A 46 3.34 -0.57 24.24
C ARG A 46 4.82 -0.69 24.59
N TYR A 47 5.58 -1.51 23.86
CA TYR A 47 7.03 -1.63 24.09
C TYR A 47 7.79 -0.33 23.81
N GLN A 48 7.36 0.47 22.84
CA GLN A 48 7.91 1.81 22.61
C GLN A 48 7.67 2.74 23.81
N GLN A 49 6.44 2.75 24.35
CA GLN A 49 6.11 3.53 25.55
C GLN A 49 6.88 3.06 26.79
N GLU A 50 7.03 1.76 26.97
CA GLU A 50 7.83 1.17 28.05
C GLU A 50 9.31 1.57 27.93
N ALA A 51 9.87 1.59 26.72
CA ALA A 51 11.23 2.04 26.48
C ALA A 51 11.42 3.51 26.89
N GLU A 52 10.50 4.40 26.50
CA GLU A 52 10.53 5.82 26.92
C GLU A 52 10.40 5.97 28.44
N LEU A 53 9.51 5.21 29.07
CA LEU A 53 9.32 5.22 30.52
C LEU A 53 10.59 4.78 31.24
N PHE A 54 11.18 3.66 30.83
CA PHE A 54 12.41 3.14 31.43
C PHE A 54 13.59 4.09 31.23
N GLN A 55 13.66 4.79 30.10
CA GLN A 55 14.65 5.83 29.86
C GLN A 55 14.48 7.00 30.85
N LYS A 56 13.24 7.45 31.10
CA LYS A 56 12.93 8.53 32.05
C LYS A 56 13.29 8.19 33.50
N ILE A 57 13.20 6.92 33.89
CA ILE A 57 13.56 6.45 35.23
C ILE A 57 14.97 5.86 35.34
N ALA A 58 15.85 6.18 34.38
CA ALA A 58 17.25 5.74 34.33
C ALA A 58 17.47 4.22 34.33
N LYS A 59 16.45 3.43 33.95
CA LYS A 59 16.54 1.97 33.78
C LYS A 59 17.00 1.62 32.37
N ASN A 60 18.24 2.01 32.03
CA ASN A 60 18.79 1.91 30.68
C ASN A 60 18.76 0.48 30.11
N GLN A 61 18.99 -0.55 30.93
CA GLN A 61 18.89 -1.96 30.49
C GLN A 61 17.46 -2.36 30.12
N ALA A 62 16.46 -1.97 30.93
CA ALA A 62 15.06 -2.26 30.64
C ALA A 62 14.55 -1.47 29.42
N ALA A 63 15.03 -0.23 29.25
CA ALA A 63 14.76 0.59 28.07
C ALA A 63 15.29 -0.06 26.79
N ALA A 64 16.54 -0.56 26.82
CA ALA A 64 17.15 -1.26 25.69
C ALA A 64 16.40 -2.54 25.32
N VAL A 65 16.00 -3.36 26.31
CA VAL A 65 15.21 -4.58 26.06
C VAL A 65 13.85 -4.24 25.43
N SER A 66 13.16 -3.23 25.93
CA SER A 66 11.84 -2.83 25.40
C SER A 66 11.95 -2.23 24.00
N SER A 67 12.99 -1.43 23.74
CA SER A 67 13.27 -0.88 22.42
C SER A 67 13.60 -1.98 21.40
N ASN A 68 14.40 -2.99 21.77
CA ASN A 68 14.72 -4.11 20.89
C ASN A 68 13.47 -4.94 20.56
N LYS A 69 12.61 -5.22 21.55
CA LYS A 69 11.33 -5.91 21.31
C LYS A 69 10.41 -5.13 20.37
N ALA A 70 10.35 -3.80 20.51
CA ALA A 70 9.60 -2.96 19.58
C ALA A 70 10.16 -3.04 18.16
N LYS A 71 11.49 -3.00 18.00
CA LYS A 71 12.16 -3.12 16.68
C LYS A 71 11.98 -4.50 16.05
N GLU A 72 12.02 -5.57 16.82
CA GLU A 72 11.74 -6.92 16.34
C GLU A 72 10.30 -7.03 15.83
N LEU A 73 9.32 -6.53 16.60
CA LEU A 73 7.94 -6.48 16.17
C LEU A 73 7.76 -5.60 14.93
N GLU A 74 8.40 -4.45 14.86
CA GLU A 74 8.39 -3.58 13.68
C GLU A 74 8.98 -4.27 12.45
N TYR A 75 10.09 -4.99 12.61
CA TYR A 75 10.69 -5.77 11.53
C TYR A 75 9.76 -6.88 11.06
N HIS A 76 9.19 -7.64 11.99
CA HIS A 76 8.24 -8.71 11.70
C HIS A 76 6.98 -8.19 11.03
N LEU A 77 6.44 -7.05 11.49
CA LEU A 77 5.29 -6.39 10.87
C LEU A 77 5.64 -5.89 9.46
N ASN A 78 6.85 -5.39 9.22
CA ASN A 78 7.23 -4.80 7.94
C ASN A 78 7.69 -5.81 6.87
N HIS A 79 8.12 -7.01 7.25
CA HIS A 79 8.66 -8.05 6.36
C HIS A 79 7.84 -9.34 6.42
N GLN A 80 6.54 -9.23 6.70
CA GLN A 80 5.70 -10.40 6.51
C GLN A 80 5.55 -10.68 5.02
N PRO A 81 5.68 -11.95 4.58
CA PRO A 81 5.48 -12.32 3.18
C PRO A 81 4.16 -11.79 2.59
N VAL A 82 3.09 -11.73 3.39
CA VAL A 82 1.77 -11.22 2.96
C VAL A 82 1.76 -9.69 2.74
N ILE A 83 2.57 -8.94 3.48
CA ILE A 83 2.69 -7.48 3.35
C ILE A 83 3.58 -7.14 2.16
N ASP A 84 4.67 -7.89 1.97
CA ASP A 84 5.55 -7.72 0.81
C ASP A 84 4.82 -8.11 -0.48
N ASP A 85 4.07 -9.21 -0.46
CA ASP A 85 3.21 -9.64 -1.56
C ASP A 85 2.11 -8.59 -1.90
N TYR A 86 1.48 -8.00 -0.88
CA TYR A 86 0.55 -6.90 -1.06
C TYR A 86 1.23 -5.67 -1.68
N ARG A 87 2.44 -5.30 -1.23
CA ARG A 87 3.19 -4.15 -1.74
C ARG A 87 3.60 -4.34 -3.20
N GLU A 88 4.08 -5.53 -3.56
CA GLU A 88 4.43 -5.88 -4.95
C GLU A 88 3.21 -5.75 -5.86
N LYS A 89 2.09 -6.38 -5.49
CA LYS A 89 0.84 -6.31 -6.27
C LYS A 89 0.26 -4.89 -6.33
N MET A 90 0.43 -4.08 -5.29
CA MET A 90 0.06 -2.66 -5.30
C MET A 90 0.91 -1.86 -6.30
N GLN A 91 2.21 -2.16 -6.39
CA GLN A 91 3.10 -1.53 -7.35
C GLN A 91 2.69 -1.89 -8.79
N ASP A 92 2.46 -3.17 -9.08
CA ASP A 92 1.99 -3.63 -10.40
C ASP A 92 0.67 -2.95 -10.83
N ALA A 93 -0.28 -2.84 -9.90
CA ALA A 93 -1.53 -2.14 -10.12
C ALA A 93 -1.31 -0.65 -10.42
N SER A 94 -0.39 0.00 -9.70
CA SER A 94 -0.06 1.42 -9.87
C SER A 94 0.61 1.69 -11.21
N ASP A 95 1.54 0.82 -11.63
CA ASP A 95 2.24 0.90 -12.90
C ASP A 95 1.27 0.78 -14.09
N LEU A 96 0.27 -0.11 -13.99
CA LEU A 96 -0.79 -0.21 -14.99
C LEU A 96 -1.58 1.10 -15.12
N ILE A 97 -2.02 1.69 -14.00
CA ILE A 97 -2.78 2.94 -14.02
C ILE A 97 -1.93 4.08 -14.58
N GLN A 98 -0.67 4.15 -14.20
CA GLN A 98 0.28 5.14 -14.70
C GLN A 98 0.49 5.02 -16.22
N TYR A 99 0.61 3.78 -16.72
CA TYR A 99 0.72 3.52 -18.15
C TYR A 99 -0.53 3.99 -18.92
N ILE A 100 -1.72 3.61 -18.45
CA ILE A 100 -2.99 3.99 -19.09
C ILE A 100 -3.13 5.52 -19.11
N THR A 101 -2.83 6.18 -17.99
CA THR A 101 -2.95 7.64 -17.89
C THR A 101 -1.98 8.34 -18.85
N LYS A 102 -0.72 7.89 -18.93
CA LYS A 102 0.25 8.40 -19.90
C LYS A 102 -0.21 8.23 -21.33
N ARG A 103 -0.75 7.05 -21.69
CA ARG A 103 -1.28 6.80 -23.04
C ARG A 103 -2.40 7.76 -23.42
N ILE A 104 -3.34 8.00 -22.49
CA ILE A 104 -4.44 8.95 -22.71
C ILE A 104 -3.89 10.38 -22.88
N GLU A 105 -2.92 10.78 -22.05
CA GLU A 105 -2.28 12.09 -22.12
C GLU A 105 -1.52 12.28 -23.44
N GLU A 106 -0.76 11.28 -23.89
CA GLU A 106 -0.05 11.29 -25.17
C GLU A 106 -1.02 11.45 -26.34
N GLN A 107 -2.10 10.66 -26.39
CA GLN A 107 -3.10 10.75 -27.45
C GLN A 107 -3.81 12.11 -27.48
N LEU A 108 -4.17 12.64 -26.30
CA LEU A 108 -4.76 13.97 -26.19
C LEU A 108 -3.80 15.05 -26.72
N ASN A 109 -2.52 14.96 -26.34
CA ASN A 109 -1.51 15.90 -26.79
C ASN A 109 -1.29 15.82 -28.30
N GLU A 110 -1.26 14.63 -28.89
CA GLU A 110 -1.15 14.44 -30.35
C GLU A 110 -2.32 15.08 -31.09
N GLU A 111 -3.57 14.87 -30.64
CA GLU A 111 -4.76 15.48 -31.24
C GLU A 111 -4.75 17.01 -31.12
N LEU A 112 -4.34 17.56 -29.98
CA LEU A 112 -4.21 19.00 -29.76
C LEU A 112 -3.09 19.64 -30.58
N THR A 113 -2.01 18.90 -30.84
CA THR A 113 -0.86 19.39 -31.61
C THR A 113 -1.12 19.31 -33.12
N ASN A 114 -1.80 18.26 -33.58
CA ASN A 114 -2.19 18.08 -34.98
C ASN A 114 -3.42 18.93 -35.38
N GLY A 115 -4.25 19.35 -34.41
CA GLY A 115 -5.38 20.26 -34.63
C GLY A 115 -5.01 21.75 -34.77
N LYS A 116 -3.72 22.09 -34.79
CA LYS A 116 -3.20 23.47 -35.00
C LYS A 116 -2.68 23.74 -36.43
N SER A 117 -3.17 23.02 -37.45
CA SER A 117 -2.98 23.38 -38.86
C SER A 117 -4.20 24.04 -39.46
#